data_AF-A0A9D7RRB6-F1
#
_entry.id   AF-A0A9D7RRB6-F1
#
_cell.length_a   1.000
_cell.length_b   1.000
_cell.length_c   1.000
_cell.angle_alpha   90.00
_cell.angle_beta   90.00
_cell.angle_gamma   90.00
#
_symmetry.space_group_name_H-M   'P 1'
#
loop_
_entity.id
_entity.type
_entity.pdbx_description
1 polymer ?
#
loop_
_entity_poly.entity_id
_entity_poly.type
_entity_poly.pdbx_seq_one_letter_code
_entity_poly.pdbx_strand_id
1 'polypeptide(L)'
;MKNLTNYIFPLALILLGGALLVVGGMQGQNTWVMLGAGLALFAGVVALLLQMGVISRSTGLAIGLVSAVVALFLGYRNYRSIAEVLENEEKRKKNDSLVIQALKDIRTAELGYRQATGAFTGNLEVLRDFVKNGNIPMVRSIGQVPDSLTEKDALALKIIVRDTIMAPALDSLFRTAQAVEGRVYPFDPDKFTMVPTSGKPFILRNGAINSSGRNVPVFIAKDPQPFPGTDTLMVGSLEKASTAGNWKGE
;
A
#
# COMPACT_ATOMS: atom_id res chain seq x y z
N MET A 1 -63.75 11.15 24.00
CA MET A 1 -63.06 11.91 22.93
C MET A 1 -61.71 11.26 22.71
N LYS A 2 -61.35 10.84 21.49
CA LYS A 2 -60.00 10.32 21.23
C LYS A 2 -59.00 11.45 21.48
N ASN A 3 -57.97 11.21 22.30
CA ASN A 3 -56.96 12.23 22.62
C ASN A 3 -56.22 12.61 21.34
N LEU A 4 -56.47 13.84 20.85
CA LEU A 4 -55.86 14.38 19.63
C LEU A 4 -54.33 14.36 19.70
N THR A 5 -53.78 14.44 20.92
CA THR A 5 -52.35 14.35 21.24
C THR A 5 -51.68 13.09 20.71
N ASN A 6 -52.38 11.96 20.62
CA ASN A 6 -51.79 10.68 20.17
C ASN A 6 -51.54 10.63 18.66
N TYR A 7 -52.11 11.56 17.89
CA TYR A 7 -51.92 11.65 16.43
C TYR A 7 -50.82 12.63 16.03
N ILE A 8 -50.35 13.48 16.96
CA ILE A 8 -49.35 14.52 16.68
C ILE A 8 -48.04 13.91 16.18
N PHE A 9 -47.54 12.89 16.87
CA PHE A 9 -46.27 12.24 16.52
C PHE A 9 -46.30 11.53 15.15
N PRO A 10 -47.31 10.68 14.84
CA PRO A 10 -47.43 10.09 13.51
C PRO A 10 -47.58 11.13 12.38
N LEU A 11 -48.40 12.17 12.59
CA LEU A 11 -48.58 13.23 11.60
C LEU A 11 -47.29 14.01 11.36
N ALA A 12 -46.53 14.31 12.42
CA ALA A 12 -45.23 14.97 12.29
C ALA A 12 -44.24 14.15 11.45
N LEU A 13 -44.17 12.82 11.69
CA LEU A 13 -43.30 11.93 10.91
C LEU A 13 -43.70 11.85 9.43
N ILE A 14 -45.00 11.77 9.14
CA ILE A 14 -45.50 11.74 7.77
C ILE A 14 -45.18 13.06 7.04
N LEU A 15 -45.46 14.19 7.69
CA LEU A 15 -45.21 15.52 7.10
C LEU A 15 -43.71 15.75 6.87
N LEU A 16 -42.88 15.39 7.84
CA LEU A 16 -41.44 15.60 7.77
C LEU A 16 -40.79 14.65 6.76
N GLY A 17 -41.13 13.35 6.76
CA GLY A 17 -40.66 12.39 5.77
C GLY A 17 -41.13 12.72 4.35
N GLY A 18 -42.39 13.15 4.20
CA GLY A 18 -42.96 13.56 2.91
C GLY A 18 -42.31 14.83 2.36
N ALA A 19 -42.12 15.84 3.20
CA ALA A 19 -41.41 17.07 2.81
C ALA A 19 -39.97 16.78 2.39
N LEU A 20 -39.25 15.93 3.14
CA LEU A 20 -37.88 15.53 2.81
C LEU A 20 -37.80 14.76 1.48
N LEU A 21 -38.78 13.91 1.17
CA LEU A 21 -38.83 13.20 -0.11
C LEU A 21 -39.07 14.16 -1.29
N VAL A 22 -40.00 15.11 -1.16
CA VAL A 22 -40.30 16.08 -2.20
C VAL A 22 -39.10 17.00 -2.44
N VAL A 23 -38.54 17.56 -1.37
CA VAL A 23 -37.36 18.43 -1.45
C VAL A 23 -36.16 17.65 -1.99
N GLY A 24 -35.91 16.44 -1.48
CA GLY A 24 -34.82 15.58 -1.93
C GLY A 24 -34.94 15.18 -3.40
N GLY A 25 -36.15 14.88 -3.88
CA GLY A 25 -36.41 14.57 -5.28
C GLY A 25 -36.21 15.77 -6.21
N MET A 26 -36.61 16.98 -5.78
CA MET A 26 -36.39 18.21 -6.56
C MET A 26 -34.92 18.64 -6.59
N GLN A 27 -34.19 18.41 -5.51
CA GLN A 27 -32.77 18.80 -5.39
C GLN A 27 -31.81 17.73 -5.91
N GLY A 28 -32.31 16.59 -6.41
CA GLY A 28 -31.47 15.47 -6.86
C GLY A 28 -30.57 14.93 -5.75
N GLN A 29 -31.06 14.92 -4.50
CA GLN A 29 -30.30 14.43 -3.34
C GLN A 29 -29.97 12.94 -3.46
N ASN A 30 -28.93 12.54 -2.75
CA ASN A 30 -28.46 11.16 -2.70
C ASN A 30 -29.60 10.19 -2.34
N THR A 31 -29.65 9.06 -3.06
CA THR A 31 -30.60 7.95 -2.84
C THR A 31 -30.68 7.52 -1.39
N TRP A 32 -29.59 7.58 -0.61
CA TRP A 32 -29.59 7.27 0.82
C TRP A 32 -30.46 8.21 1.66
N VAL A 33 -30.47 9.50 1.34
CA VAL A 33 -31.31 10.50 2.01
C VAL A 33 -32.78 10.27 1.65
N MET A 34 -33.06 9.96 0.38
CA MET A 34 -34.42 9.63 -0.07
C MET A 34 -34.95 8.35 0.60
N LEU A 35 -34.11 7.31 0.74
CA LEU A 35 -34.49 6.09 1.45
C LEU A 35 -34.76 6.36 2.94
N GLY A 36 -33.95 7.19 3.61
CA GLY A 36 -34.19 7.61 4.99
C GLY A 36 -35.51 8.35 5.16
N ALA A 37 -35.82 9.29 4.26
CA ALA A 37 -37.08 10.02 4.26
C ALA A 37 -38.30 9.11 3.99
N GLY A 38 -38.15 8.14 3.08
CA GLY A 38 -39.16 7.12 2.81
C GLY A 38 -39.44 6.22 4.03
N LEU A 39 -38.40 5.80 4.75
CA LEU A 39 -38.55 5.02 5.99
C LEU A 39 -39.25 5.82 7.10
N ALA A 40 -38.93 7.11 7.25
CA ALA A 40 -39.59 7.98 8.22
C ALA A 40 -41.09 8.17 7.92
N LEU A 41 -41.43 8.37 6.63
CA LEU A 41 -42.81 8.45 6.18
C LEU A 41 -43.55 7.12 6.42
N PHE A 42 -42.92 6.00 6.08
CA PHE A 42 -43.48 4.66 6.31
C PHE A 42 -43.77 4.42 7.79
N ALA A 43 -42.83 4.72 8.68
CA ALA A 43 -43.00 4.61 10.13
C ALA A 43 -44.16 5.48 10.64
N GLY A 44 -44.28 6.72 10.14
CA GLY A 44 -45.38 7.62 10.46
C GLY A 44 -46.74 7.09 10.04
N VAL A 45 -46.85 6.54 8.82
CA VAL A 45 -48.08 5.92 8.31
C VAL A 45 -48.48 4.71 9.16
N VAL A 46 -47.54 3.82 9.46
CA VAL A 46 -47.80 2.63 10.30
C VAL A 46 -48.29 3.05 11.70
N ALA A 47 -47.64 4.05 12.31
CA ALA A 47 -48.04 4.56 13.62
C ALA A 47 -49.45 5.18 13.61
N LEU A 48 -49.80 5.91 12.54
CA LEU A 48 -51.12 6.50 12.36
C LEU A 48 -52.21 5.42 12.17
N LEU A 49 -51.93 4.39 11.38
CA LEU A 49 -52.85 3.27 11.14
C LEU A 49 -53.14 2.46 12.42
N LEU A 50 -52.14 2.31 13.30
CA LEU A 50 -52.33 1.72 14.63
C LEU A 50 -53.21 2.59 15.52
N GLN A 51 -52.99 3.91 15.52
CA GLN A 51 -53.77 4.85 16.33
C GLN A 51 -55.22 5.00 15.82
N MET A 52 -55.46 4.79 14.52
CA MET A 52 -56.80 4.74 13.92
C MET A 52 -57.54 3.42 14.21
N GLY A 53 -56.84 2.36 14.64
CA GLY A 53 -57.41 1.04 14.87
C GLY A 53 -57.68 0.24 13.59
N VAL A 54 -57.15 0.69 12.45
CA VAL A 54 -57.20 -0.04 11.17
C VAL A 54 -56.33 -1.29 11.25
N ILE A 55 -55.17 -1.18 11.91
CA ILE A 55 -54.25 -2.29 12.18
C ILE A 55 -54.40 -2.70 13.64
N SER A 56 -54.50 -4.01 13.90
CA SER A 56 -54.53 -4.55 15.26
C SER A 56 -53.19 -4.33 15.98
N ARG A 57 -53.22 -4.25 17.31
CA ARG A 57 -52.00 -4.10 18.13
C ARG A 57 -50.99 -5.23 17.88
N SER A 58 -51.45 -6.46 17.65
CA SER A 58 -50.60 -7.61 17.36
C SER A 58 -49.85 -7.46 16.03
N THR A 59 -50.52 -6.99 14.98
CA THR A 59 -49.89 -6.75 13.68
C THR A 59 -48.88 -5.60 13.74
N GLY A 60 -49.17 -4.53 14.49
CA GLY A 60 -48.21 -3.44 14.72
C GLY A 60 -46.94 -3.92 15.43
N LEU A 61 -47.08 -4.74 16.47
CA LEU A 61 -45.96 -5.34 17.17
C LEU A 61 -45.16 -6.29 16.27
N ALA A 62 -45.83 -7.10 15.44
CA ALA A 62 -45.16 -7.98 14.49
C ALA A 62 -44.31 -7.20 13.47
N ILE A 63 -44.86 -6.12 12.90
CA ILE A 63 -44.11 -5.23 11.99
C ILE A 63 -42.89 -4.63 12.70
N GLY A 64 -43.08 -4.08 13.90
CA GLY A 64 -41.98 -3.49 14.67
C GLY A 64 -40.87 -4.49 14.98
N LEU A 65 -41.23 -5.73 15.33
CA LEU A 65 -40.28 -6.80 15.63
C LEU A 65 -39.50 -7.23 14.37
N VAL A 66 -40.19 -7.39 13.25
CA VAL A 66 -39.54 -7.68 11.95
C VAL A 66 -38.61 -6.54 11.55
N SER A 67 -39.05 -5.29 11.68
CA SER A 67 -38.21 -4.12 11.40
C SER A 67 -36.98 -4.06 12.30
N ALA A 68 -37.12 -4.41 13.59
CA ALA A 68 -35.99 -4.47 14.51
C ALA A 68 -34.98 -5.56 14.12
N VAL A 69 -35.45 -6.75 13.73
CA VAL A 69 -34.57 -7.84 13.25
C VAL A 69 -33.85 -7.43 11.96
N VAL A 70 -34.55 -6.82 11.00
CA VAL A 70 -33.94 -6.32 9.76
C VAL A 70 -32.91 -5.23 10.06
N ALA A 71 -33.21 -4.30 10.97
CA ALA A 71 -32.27 -3.26 11.38
C ALA A 71 -30.99 -3.85 11.99
N LEU A 72 -31.11 -4.85 12.86
CA LEU A 72 -29.95 -5.56 13.43
C LEU A 72 -29.13 -6.29 12.35
N PHE A 73 -29.80 -6.96 11.41
CA PHE A 73 -29.14 -7.64 10.30
C PHE A 73 -28.37 -6.67 9.39
N LEU A 74 -28.98 -5.54 9.02
CA LEU A 74 -28.34 -4.49 8.22
C LEU A 74 -27.18 -3.84 8.98
N GLY A 75 -27.34 -3.60 10.28
CA GLY A 75 -26.27 -3.11 11.15
C GLY A 75 -25.06 -4.05 11.15
N TYR A 76 -25.28 -5.36 11.32
CA TYR A 76 -24.23 -6.37 11.24
C TYR A 76 -23.57 -6.41 9.85
N ARG A 77 -24.36 -6.35 8.77
CA ARG A 77 -23.87 -6.31 7.38
C ARG A 77 -22.95 -5.12 7.13
N ASN A 78 -23.31 -3.93 7.61
CA ASN A 78 -22.49 -2.72 7.47
C ASN A 78 -21.19 -2.84 8.27
N TYR A 79 -21.29 -3.28 9.53
CA TYR A 79 -20.12 -3.53 10.36
C TYR A 79 -19.14 -4.50 9.69
N ARG A 80 -19.65 -5.64 9.19
CA ARG A 80 -18.83 -6.65 8.50
C ARG A 80 -18.19 -6.10 7.23
N SER A 81 -18.91 -5.29 6.45
CA SER A 81 -18.37 -4.67 5.24
C SER A 81 -17.19 -3.74 5.55
N ILE A 82 -17.28 -2.95 6.61
CA ILE A 82 -16.19 -2.04 7.02
C ILE A 82 -15.01 -2.85 7.57
N ALA A 83 -15.28 -3.85 8.41
CA ALA A 83 -14.26 -4.72 8.99
C ALA A 83 -13.46 -5.48 7.90
N GLU A 84 -14.13 -6.00 6.88
CA GLU A 84 -13.49 -6.70 5.77
C GLU A 84 -12.57 -5.77 4.95
N VAL A 85 -13.01 -4.54 4.68
CA VAL A 85 -12.18 -3.55 4.00
C VAL A 85 -10.93 -3.24 4.82
N LEU A 86 -11.08 -3.02 6.12
CA LEU A 86 -9.94 -2.72 7.01
C LEU A 86 -8.94 -3.87 7.05
N GLU A 87 -9.41 -5.11 7.21
CA GLU A 87 -8.55 -6.29 7.23
C GLU A 87 -7.79 -6.47 5.90
N ASN A 88 -8.46 -6.21 4.78
CA ASN A 88 -7.84 -6.27 3.46
C ASN A 88 -6.80 -5.16 3.26
N GLU A 89 -7.04 -3.96 3.78
CA GLU A 89 -6.04 -2.88 3.74
C GLU A 89 -4.81 -3.18 4.58
N GLU A 90 -4.98 -3.78 5.76
CA GLU A 90 -3.87 -4.20 6.62
C GLU A 90 -3.04 -5.31 5.96
N LYS A 91 -3.72 -6.32 5.39
CA LYS A 91 -3.08 -7.39 4.61
C LYS A 91 -2.29 -6.82 3.43
N ARG A 92 -2.88 -5.86 2.70
CA ARG A 92 -2.19 -5.17 1.60
C ARG A 92 -0.95 -4.45 2.10
N LYS A 93 -1.05 -3.59 3.13
CA LYS A 93 0.10 -2.85 3.67
C LYS A 93 1.23 -3.77 4.11
N LYS A 94 0.88 -4.91 4.73
CA LYS A 94 1.84 -5.93 5.14
C LYS A 94 2.47 -6.63 3.93
N ASN A 95 1.69 -7.00 2.91
CA ASN A 95 2.23 -7.60 1.70
C ASN A 95 3.18 -6.63 0.98
N ASP A 96 2.74 -5.39 0.77
CA ASP A 96 3.51 -4.37 0.08
C ASP A 96 4.81 -4.08 0.82
N SER A 97 4.82 -4.00 2.14
CA SER A 97 6.06 -3.77 2.90
C SER A 97 7.08 -4.91 2.73
N LEU A 98 6.62 -6.16 2.65
CA LEU A 98 7.46 -7.33 2.37
C LEU A 98 8.02 -7.28 0.94
N VAL A 99 7.17 -7.03 -0.05
CA VAL A 99 7.58 -6.97 -1.46
C VAL A 99 8.52 -5.79 -1.71
N ILE A 100 8.24 -4.62 -1.13
CA ILE A 100 9.10 -3.43 -1.22
C ILE A 100 10.48 -3.71 -0.61
N GLN A 101 10.54 -4.37 0.54
CA GLN A 101 11.82 -4.75 1.15
C GLN A 101 12.64 -5.66 0.21
N ALA A 102 12.01 -6.66 -0.41
CA ALA A 102 12.66 -7.53 -1.39
C ALA A 102 13.14 -6.77 -2.64
N LEU A 103 12.32 -5.85 -3.17
CA LEU A 103 12.70 -5.02 -4.31
C LEU A 103 13.85 -4.06 -3.97
N LYS A 104 13.90 -3.54 -2.74
CA LYS A 104 15.06 -2.78 -2.23
C LYS A 104 16.31 -3.66 -2.19
N ASP A 105 16.19 -4.91 -1.76
CA ASP A 105 17.32 -5.85 -1.75
C ASP A 105 17.84 -6.14 -3.17
N ILE A 106 16.94 -6.38 -4.13
CA ILE A 106 17.31 -6.55 -5.55
C ILE A 106 18.00 -5.30 -6.09
N ARG A 107 17.50 -4.11 -5.76
CA ARG A 107 18.15 -2.85 -6.16
C ARG A 107 19.56 -2.77 -5.60
N THR A 108 19.75 -3.03 -4.31
CA THR A 108 21.07 -2.99 -3.68
C THR A 108 22.03 -3.98 -4.34
N ALA A 109 21.55 -5.19 -4.64
CA ALA A 109 22.34 -6.19 -5.36
C ALA A 109 22.72 -5.72 -6.78
N GLU A 110 21.77 -5.16 -7.54
CA GLU A 110 22.01 -4.64 -8.89
C GLU A 110 22.99 -3.46 -8.90
N LEU A 111 22.89 -2.55 -7.91
CA LEU A 111 23.83 -1.45 -7.76
C LEU A 111 25.25 -1.96 -7.47
N GLY A 112 25.39 -2.94 -6.58
CA GLY A 112 26.66 -3.60 -6.31
C GLY A 112 27.21 -4.33 -7.54
N TYR A 113 26.35 -5.04 -8.27
CA TYR A 113 26.72 -5.75 -9.50
C TYR A 113 27.22 -4.78 -10.57
N ARG A 114 26.54 -3.65 -10.74
CA ARG A 114 26.98 -2.57 -11.63
C ARG A 114 28.28 -1.94 -11.19
N GLN A 115 28.50 -1.77 -9.89
CA GLN A 115 29.76 -1.25 -9.37
C GLN A 115 30.94 -2.18 -9.68
N ALA A 116 30.72 -3.50 -9.64
CA ALA A 116 31.76 -4.49 -9.93
C ALA A 116 31.99 -4.71 -11.44
N THR A 117 30.92 -4.73 -12.25
CA THR A 117 30.99 -5.17 -13.66
C THR A 117 30.78 -4.04 -14.67
N GLY A 118 30.29 -2.88 -14.24
CA GLY A 118 29.91 -1.76 -15.11
C GLY A 118 28.51 -1.86 -15.74
N ALA A 119 27.81 -3.00 -15.59
CA ALA A 119 26.49 -3.24 -16.17
C ALA A 119 25.50 -3.82 -15.15
N PHE A 120 24.21 -3.75 -15.43
CA PHE A 120 23.17 -4.47 -14.67
C PHE A 120 22.93 -5.87 -15.26
N THR A 121 22.38 -6.80 -14.49
CA THR A 121 22.04 -8.14 -14.97
C THR A 121 20.52 -8.30 -15.18
N GLY A 122 20.14 -9.11 -16.17
CA GLY A 122 18.76 -9.53 -16.41
C GLY A 122 18.44 -10.90 -15.83
N ASN A 123 19.41 -11.56 -15.19
CA ASN A 123 19.29 -12.94 -14.71
C ASN A 123 19.43 -13.00 -13.18
N LEU A 124 18.37 -13.44 -12.51
CA LEU A 124 18.31 -13.57 -11.06
C LEU A 124 19.33 -14.55 -10.48
N GLU A 125 19.68 -15.62 -11.20
CA GLU A 125 20.67 -16.60 -10.73
C GLU A 125 22.07 -15.99 -10.73
N VAL A 126 22.41 -15.23 -11.78
CA VAL A 126 23.68 -14.48 -11.85
C VAL A 126 23.74 -13.45 -10.73
N LEU A 127 22.64 -12.73 -10.48
CA LEU A 127 22.58 -11.77 -9.38
C LEU A 127 22.75 -12.45 -8.02
N ARG A 128 22.12 -13.61 -7.81
CA ARG A 128 22.24 -14.40 -6.58
C ARG A 128 23.66 -14.88 -6.36
N ASP A 129 24.28 -15.44 -7.40
CA ASP A 129 25.66 -15.92 -7.33
C ASP A 129 26.63 -14.78 -7.02
N PHE A 130 26.48 -13.63 -7.67
CA PHE A 130 27.26 -12.43 -7.35
C PHE A 130 27.10 -11.99 -5.90
N VAL A 131 25.88 -11.95 -5.37
CA VAL A 131 25.69 -11.56 -3.96
C VAL A 131 26.39 -12.53 -3.03
N LYS A 132 26.35 -13.84 -3.29
CA LYS A 132 26.94 -14.86 -2.41
C LYS A 132 28.45 -14.94 -2.51
N ASN A 133 28.97 -14.90 -3.72
CA ASN A 133 30.35 -15.31 -4.04
C ASN A 133 31.17 -14.18 -4.69
N GLY A 134 30.52 -13.10 -5.10
CA GLY A 134 31.15 -11.98 -5.79
C GLY A 134 31.76 -10.95 -4.83
N ASN A 135 32.57 -10.07 -5.41
CA ASN A 135 33.25 -9.01 -4.70
C ASN A 135 32.91 -7.65 -5.31
N ILE A 136 32.84 -6.61 -4.48
CA ILE A 136 32.69 -5.22 -4.92
C ILE A 136 33.99 -4.44 -4.68
N PRO A 137 34.39 -3.54 -5.60
CA PRO A 137 35.50 -2.65 -5.39
C PRO A 137 35.10 -1.56 -4.39
N MET A 138 35.75 -1.53 -3.23
CA MET A 138 35.53 -0.51 -2.20
C MET A 138 36.76 0.37 -2.06
N VAL A 139 36.56 1.69 -2.18
CA VAL A 139 37.65 2.66 -2.03
C VAL A 139 37.86 2.95 -0.56
N ARG A 140 39.04 2.63 -0.04
CA ARG A 140 39.44 2.93 1.35
C ARG A 140 40.54 3.99 1.34
N SER A 141 40.39 5.02 2.16
CA SER A 141 41.47 5.96 2.45
C SER A 141 42.40 5.38 3.52
N ILE A 142 43.70 5.39 3.22
CA ILE A 142 44.77 5.02 4.13
C ILE A 142 45.49 6.33 4.49
N GLY A 143 45.52 6.67 5.78
CA GLY A 143 46.07 7.93 6.31
C GLY A 143 44.98 8.84 6.91
N GLN A 144 45.37 9.76 7.77
CA GLN A 144 44.50 10.82 8.31
C GLN A 144 44.85 12.16 7.66
N VAL A 145 43.85 12.94 7.31
CA VAL A 145 44.04 14.31 6.83
C VAL A 145 44.43 15.17 8.03
N PRO A 146 45.62 15.81 8.03
CA PRO A 146 45.98 16.76 9.08
C PRO A 146 45.05 17.97 9.05
N ASP A 147 44.68 18.52 10.21
CA ASP A 147 43.75 19.66 10.34
C ASP A 147 44.20 20.92 9.56
N SER A 148 45.48 21.00 9.18
CA SER A 148 46.07 22.10 8.43
C SER A 148 45.95 21.98 6.91
N LEU A 149 45.47 20.86 6.38
CA LEU A 149 45.43 20.58 4.94
C LEU A 149 44.03 20.20 4.47
N THR A 150 43.70 20.57 3.22
CA THR A 150 42.50 20.06 2.57
C THR A 150 42.71 18.62 2.09
N GLU A 151 41.63 17.84 1.91
CA GLU A 151 41.72 16.47 1.36
C GLU A 151 42.50 16.41 0.03
N LYS A 152 42.35 17.44 -0.82
CA LYS A 152 43.06 17.54 -2.10
C LYS A 152 44.56 17.70 -1.91
N ASP A 153 44.97 18.56 -0.98
CA ASP A 153 46.39 18.81 -0.70
C ASP A 153 47.02 17.59 -0.01
N ALA A 154 46.29 16.93 0.87
CA ALA A 154 46.74 15.69 1.51
C ALA A 154 46.88 14.51 0.52
N LEU A 155 46.03 14.43 -0.51
CA LEU A 155 46.18 13.49 -1.63
C LEU A 155 47.42 13.82 -2.48
N ALA A 156 47.63 15.10 -2.81
CA ALA A 156 48.77 15.54 -3.62
C ALA A 156 50.11 15.31 -2.91
N LEU A 157 50.14 15.51 -1.59
CA LEU A 157 51.30 15.26 -0.73
C LEU A 157 51.49 13.79 -0.37
N LYS A 158 50.64 12.87 -0.87
CA LYS A 158 50.64 11.42 -0.57
C LYS A 158 50.51 11.09 0.93
N ILE A 159 49.94 12.00 1.71
CA ILE A 159 49.63 11.81 3.15
C ILE A 159 48.43 10.86 3.29
N ILE A 160 47.50 10.95 2.34
CA ILE A 160 46.41 9.99 2.19
C ILE A 160 46.53 9.27 0.85
N VAL A 161 46.39 7.94 0.88
CA VAL A 161 46.38 7.08 -0.30
C VAL A 161 45.00 6.44 -0.39
N ARG A 162 44.34 6.53 -1.54
CA ARG A 162 43.10 5.78 -1.79
C ARG A 162 43.45 4.49 -2.49
N ASP A 163 43.25 3.39 -1.78
CA ASP A 163 43.43 2.04 -2.32
C ASP A 163 42.05 1.40 -2.56
N THR A 164 41.96 0.56 -3.59
CA THR A 164 40.73 -0.16 -3.93
C THR A 164 40.88 -1.59 -3.44
N ILE A 165 40.10 -1.95 -2.42
CA ILE A 165 40.05 -3.32 -1.93
C ILE A 165 38.83 -4.03 -2.49
N MET A 166 38.99 -5.30 -2.84
CA MET A 166 37.87 -6.16 -3.21
C MET A 166 37.27 -6.75 -1.94
N ALA A 167 36.06 -6.31 -1.57
CA ALA A 167 35.35 -6.81 -0.41
C ALA A 167 34.20 -7.74 -0.83
N PRO A 168 33.84 -8.76 -0.04
CA PRO A 168 32.72 -9.65 -0.35
C PRO A 168 31.41 -8.85 -0.48
N ALA A 169 30.69 -9.06 -1.59
CA ALA A 169 29.47 -8.32 -1.89
C ALA A 169 28.42 -8.50 -0.78
N LEU A 170 28.22 -9.74 -0.30
CA LEU A 170 27.29 -10.06 0.78
C LEU A 170 27.53 -9.21 2.02
N ASP A 171 28.77 -9.19 2.50
CA ASP A 171 29.13 -8.55 3.76
C ASP A 171 29.03 -7.03 3.64
N SER A 172 29.54 -6.48 2.54
CA SER A 172 29.57 -5.04 2.31
C SER A 172 28.20 -4.43 2.01
N LEU A 173 27.30 -5.17 1.36
CA LEU A 173 25.99 -4.65 0.96
C LEU A 173 24.89 -4.95 1.98
N PHE A 174 24.92 -6.11 2.65
CA PHE A 174 23.78 -6.62 3.41
C PHE A 174 24.06 -6.91 4.88
N ARG A 175 25.32 -6.95 5.31
CA ARG A 175 25.70 -7.24 6.72
C ARG A 175 26.24 -6.03 7.49
N THR A 176 26.22 -4.84 6.90
CA THR A 176 26.59 -3.61 7.61
C THR A 176 25.47 -3.21 8.59
N ALA A 177 25.81 -2.49 9.66
CA ALA A 177 24.82 -2.02 10.63
C ALA A 177 23.68 -1.22 9.96
N GLN A 178 24.03 -0.35 9.00
CA GLN A 178 23.08 0.43 8.21
C GLN A 178 22.18 -0.45 7.32
N ALA A 179 22.72 -1.54 6.77
CA ALA A 179 21.93 -2.44 5.93
C ALA A 179 20.93 -3.28 6.73
N VAL A 180 21.26 -3.59 7.99
CA VAL A 180 20.42 -4.38 8.90
C VAL A 180 19.34 -3.53 9.57
N GLU A 181 19.61 -2.26 9.81
CA GLU A 181 18.69 -1.34 10.46
C GLU A 181 17.42 -1.08 9.64
N GLY A 182 16.26 -1.04 10.30
CA GLY A 182 14.98 -0.65 9.69
C GLY A 182 14.39 -1.63 8.67
N ARG A 183 14.97 -2.83 8.50
CA ARG A 183 14.43 -3.86 7.60
C ARG A 183 13.13 -4.45 8.11
N VAL A 184 12.21 -4.75 7.19
CA VAL A 184 10.97 -5.49 7.51
C VAL A 184 11.27 -6.94 7.91
N TYR A 185 12.29 -7.56 7.31
CA TYR A 185 12.76 -8.90 7.64
C TYR A 185 14.27 -9.05 7.33
N PRO A 186 14.97 -10.02 7.97
CA PRO A 186 16.40 -10.24 7.75
C PRO A 186 16.73 -10.58 6.29
N PHE A 187 17.85 -10.08 5.77
CA PHE A 187 18.30 -10.45 4.44
C PHE A 187 18.65 -11.94 4.35
N ASP A 188 18.18 -12.62 3.31
CA ASP A 188 18.48 -14.03 3.01
C ASP A 188 19.01 -14.12 1.57
N PRO A 189 20.31 -14.43 1.36
CA PRO A 189 20.92 -14.47 0.04
C PRO A 189 20.38 -15.58 -0.86
N ASP A 190 19.73 -16.61 -0.30
CA ASP A 190 19.17 -17.69 -1.11
C ASP A 190 17.75 -17.36 -1.60
N LYS A 191 17.03 -16.46 -0.91
CA LYS A 191 15.61 -16.19 -1.15
C LYS A 191 15.29 -14.81 -1.70
N PHE A 192 16.20 -13.83 -1.65
CA PHE A 192 15.90 -12.44 -2.03
C PHE A 192 15.44 -12.27 -3.50
N THR A 193 15.72 -13.24 -4.37
CA THR A 193 15.25 -13.27 -5.76
C THR A 193 13.79 -13.72 -5.91
N MET A 194 13.15 -14.16 -4.82
CA MET A 194 11.77 -14.62 -4.79
C MET A 194 10.90 -13.63 -4.04
N VAL A 195 9.67 -13.47 -4.50
CA VAL A 195 8.65 -12.67 -3.82
C VAL A 195 8.30 -13.34 -2.49
N PRO A 196 8.44 -12.65 -1.33
CA PRO A 196 8.22 -13.27 -0.02
C PRO A 196 6.82 -13.84 0.20
N THR A 197 5.81 -13.31 -0.50
CA THR A 197 4.41 -13.68 -0.31
C THR A 197 3.90 -14.70 -1.31
N SER A 198 4.25 -14.58 -2.60
CA SER A 198 3.84 -15.54 -3.63
C SER A 198 4.83 -16.69 -3.85
N GLY A 199 6.09 -16.54 -3.40
CA GLY A 199 7.17 -17.50 -3.62
C GLY A 199 7.67 -17.58 -5.06
N LYS A 200 7.13 -16.76 -5.97
CA LYS A 200 7.52 -16.71 -7.38
C LYS A 200 8.78 -15.86 -7.57
N PRO A 201 9.63 -16.15 -8.58
CA PRO A 201 10.77 -15.31 -8.89
C PRO A 201 10.33 -13.93 -9.39
N PHE A 202 11.06 -12.88 -9.02
CA PHE A 202 10.84 -11.55 -9.58
C PHE A 202 11.10 -11.53 -11.10
N ILE A 203 10.43 -10.65 -11.82
CA ILE A 203 10.70 -10.42 -13.24
C ILE A 203 11.82 -9.39 -13.33
N LEU A 204 13.06 -9.84 -13.57
CA LEU A 204 14.23 -9.00 -13.76
C LEU A 204 14.55 -8.86 -15.24
N ARG A 205 14.82 -7.64 -15.70
CA ARG A 205 15.32 -7.35 -17.04
C ARG A 205 16.34 -6.22 -16.98
N ASN A 206 17.31 -6.25 -17.88
CA ASN A 206 18.26 -5.16 -18.08
C ASN A 206 18.15 -4.58 -19.49
N GLY A 207 18.80 -3.44 -19.69
CA GLY A 207 18.93 -2.78 -20.98
C GLY A 207 19.93 -1.64 -20.89
N ALA A 208 19.99 -0.84 -21.94
CA ALA A 208 20.74 0.41 -21.93
C ALA A 208 19.95 1.47 -22.70
N ILE A 209 19.96 2.70 -22.21
CA ILE A 209 19.30 3.84 -22.85
C ILE A 209 20.31 4.89 -23.23
N ASN A 210 20.05 5.61 -24.31
CA ASN A 210 20.82 6.80 -24.63
C ASN A 210 20.27 7.98 -23.84
N SER A 211 21.05 8.48 -22.87
CA SER A 211 20.72 9.68 -22.12
C SER A 211 21.82 10.71 -22.36
N SER A 212 21.46 11.82 -23.01
CA SER A 212 22.38 12.94 -23.30
C SER A 212 23.65 12.50 -24.05
N GLY A 213 23.51 11.58 -25.02
CA GLY A 213 24.64 11.08 -25.83
C GLY A 213 25.49 10.02 -25.15
N ARG A 214 25.17 9.61 -23.92
CA ARG A 214 25.85 8.51 -23.22
C ARG A 214 24.95 7.29 -23.12
N ASN A 215 25.52 6.12 -23.33
CA ASN A 215 24.83 4.85 -23.12
C ASN A 215 24.81 4.54 -21.62
N VAL A 216 23.63 4.59 -21.00
CA VAL A 216 23.44 4.37 -19.56
C VAL A 216 22.78 3.01 -19.36
N PRO A 217 23.43 2.07 -18.65
CA PRO A 217 22.81 0.79 -18.34
C PRO A 217 21.61 1.03 -17.41
N VAL A 218 20.55 0.27 -17.62
CA VAL A 218 19.32 0.33 -16.83
C VAL A 218 18.81 -1.08 -16.52
N PHE A 219 17.98 -1.19 -15.48
CA PHE A 219 17.32 -2.43 -15.12
C PHE A 219 15.89 -2.16 -14.65
N ILE A 220 15.11 -3.22 -14.61
CA ILE A 220 13.79 -3.22 -14.01
C ILE A 220 13.56 -4.55 -13.31
N ALA A 221 13.09 -4.51 -12.06
CA ALA A 221 12.60 -5.67 -11.35
C ALA A 221 11.13 -5.43 -10.97
N LYS A 222 10.26 -6.42 -11.24
CA LYS A 222 8.81 -6.33 -10.99
C LYS A 222 8.29 -7.54 -10.25
N ASP A 223 7.30 -7.33 -9.39
CA ASP A 223 6.50 -8.40 -8.81
C ASP A 223 5.64 -9.07 -9.92
N PRO A 224 5.79 -10.38 -10.19
CA PRO A 224 4.93 -11.09 -11.15
C PRO A 224 3.48 -11.23 -10.70
N GLN A 225 3.19 -11.12 -9.40
CA GLN A 225 1.86 -11.38 -8.84
C GLN A 225 1.53 -10.36 -7.74
N PRO A 226 1.16 -9.12 -8.15
CA PRO A 226 0.77 -8.08 -7.19
C PRO A 226 -0.49 -8.46 -6.42
N PHE A 227 -0.70 -7.76 -5.30
CA PHE A 227 -1.92 -7.89 -4.53
C PHE A 227 -3.15 -7.55 -5.40
N PRO A 228 -4.26 -8.29 -5.31
CA PRO A 228 -5.43 -8.01 -6.13
C PRO A 228 -5.94 -6.57 -5.97
N GLY A 229 -6.14 -5.88 -7.10
CA GLY A 229 -6.63 -4.49 -7.11
C GLY A 229 -5.57 -3.41 -6.83
N THR A 230 -4.28 -3.75 -6.90
CA THR A 230 -3.19 -2.77 -6.75
C THR A 230 -2.29 -2.71 -7.98
N ASP A 231 -1.56 -1.60 -8.11
CA ASP A 231 -0.50 -1.47 -9.11
C ASP A 231 0.64 -2.45 -8.82
N THR A 232 1.36 -2.85 -9.87
CA THR A 232 2.52 -3.73 -9.74
C THR A 232 3.68 -2.99 -9.09
N LEU A 233 4.19 -3.50 -7.97
CA LEU A 233 5.39 -2.98 -7.35
C LEU A 233 6.62 -3.29 -8.21
N MET A 234 7.43 -2.26 -8.44
CA MET A 234 8.61 -2.36 -9.28
C MET A 234 9.70 -1.38 -8.88
N VAL A 235 10.92 -1.70 -9.28
CA VAL A 235 12.11 -0.87 -9.09
C VAL A 235 12.90 -0.78 -10.38
N GLY A 236 13.44 0.40 -10.65
CA GLY A 236 14.15 0.70 -11.88
C GLY A 236 13.21 1.01 -13.06
N SER A 237 13.80 1.30 -14.22
CA SER A 237 13.08 1.60 -15.46
C SER A 237 13.93 1.24 -16.66
N LEU A 238 13.33 0.66 -17.71
CA LEU A 238 14.01 0.47 -19.00
C LEU A 238 13.93 1.69 -19.92
N GLU A 239 13.17 2.72 -19.53
CA GLU A 239 12.91 3.91 -20.35
C GLU A 239 13.68 5.13 -19.84
N LYS A 240 14.01 5.16 -18.55
CA LYS A 240 14.70 6.26 -17.88
C LYS A 240 15.85 5.72 -17.04
N ALA A 241 16.91 6.52 -16.90
CA ALA A 241 18.07 6.20 -16.06
C ALA A 241 17.72 6.38 -14.58
N SER A 242 16.84 5.52 -14.08
CA SER A 242 16.32 5.55 -12.72
C SER A 242 16.46 4.18 -12.08
N THR A 243 16.89 4.17 -10.84
CA THR A 243 16.88 3.00 -9.96
C THR A 243 15.80 3.12 -8.87
N ALA A 244 14.96 4.15 -8.94
CA ALA A 244 13.89 4.44 -7.99
C ALA A 244 12.76 3.40 -8.04
N GLY A 245 11.99 3.33 -6.97
CA GLY A 245 10.82 2.47 -6.81
C GLY A 245 9.55 3.24 -7.18
N ASN A 246 8.45 2.54 -7.39
CA ASN A 246 7.15 3.17 -7.62
C ASN A 246 6.28 3.29 -6.36
N TRP A 247 6.84 3.09 -5.16
CA TRP A 247 6.12 3.20 -3.89
C TRP A 247 6.32 4.58 -3.23
N LYS A 248 5.44 4.91 -2.27
CA LYS A 248 5.47 6.21 -1.57
C LYS A 248 6.56 6.24 -0.49
N GLY A 249 7.20 7.39 -0.30
CA GLY A 249 8.15 7.64 0.79
C GLY A 249 9.56 7.10 0.54
N GLU A 250 9.98 7.10 -0.72
CA GLU A 250 11.38 6.90 -1.11
C GLU A 250 12.24 8.13 -0.81
#